data_AF-A0A7V1N7G2-F1
#
_entry.id   AF-A0A7V1N7G2-F1
#
_cell.length_a   1.000
_cell.length_b   1.000
_cell.length_c   1.000
_cell.angle_alpha   90.00
_cell.angle_beta   90.00
_cell.angle_gamma   90.00
#
_symmetry.space_group_name_H-M   'P 1'
#
loop_
_entity.id
_entity.type
_entity.pdbx_description
1 polymer ?
#
loop_
_entity_poly.entity_id
_entity_poly.type
_entity_poly.pdbx_seq_one_letter_code
_entity_poly.pdbx_strand_id
1 'polypeptide(L)'
;MAIHLPLLHISSRPVDPPHDEDPLRLGRVEGRDLIPWLADAQKAIERAAKRNPLLDAAALALAAVGSEITYFALMGGLFSAYDRKTALSLAGVILPSVTLNQIVKARFHFRRPPREAMHPWAFVAPGDFTFPSGHAQNAAALGAFLVLKAKKPWVRGTGVAIALAIPLSRLYLGVHYPRDVLVGSLLGVGSVAAVNLLEEPFKRWWESSPRGARGFTVGLSTGIAGVLTGTPLAAFPLGLAGGLAIGQDVSGRMRFSLDKPGRVRRIVNGALGVGVFIGTGFAIRPLMKRESSITASLAGGLVGVALTLGVPMAAGLLKRAALLRERRRKRAVKSAARRAGRENGPASRKGGQVTRKGGPAGRHPRKGEAA
;
A
#
# COMPACT_ATOMS: atom_id res chain seq x y z
N MET A 1 -5.69 -1.60 -24.85
CA MET A 1 -4.43 -1.90 -24.14
C MET A 1 -4.78 -2.30 -22.71
N ALA A 2 -4.53 -3.55 -22.29
CA ALA A 2 -4.55 -3.85 -20.86
C ALA A 2 -3.41 -3.05 -20.22
N ILE A 3 -3.72 -2.16 -19.28
CA ILE A 3 -2.71 -1.42 -18.50
C ILE A 3 -2.06 -2.45 -17.58
N HIS A 4 -1.13 -3.21 -18.14
CA HIS A 4 -0.27 -4.11 -17.43
C HIS A 4 0.65 -3.20 -16.60
N LEU A 5 0.51 -3.19 -15.28
CA LEU A 5 1.58 -2.67 -14.43
C LEU A 5 2.60 -3.80 -14.27
N PRO A 6 3.75 -3.77 -14.97
CA PRO A 6 4.81 -4.78 -14.85
C PRO A 6 5.54 -4.75 -13.48
N LEU A 7 4.96 -4.08 -12.48
CA LEU A 7 5.54 -3.88 -11.16
C LEU A 7 5.74 -5.19 -10.39
N LEU A 8 4.92 -6.21 -10.65
CA LEU A 8 4.95 -7.50 -9.96
C LEU A 8 4.73 -8.66 -10.95
N HIS A 9 5.46 -8.70 -12.06
CA HIS A 9 5.61 -9.96 -12.80
C HIS A 9 6.62 -10.82 -12.05
N ILE A 10 6.13 -11.80 -11.30
CA ILE A 10 6.90 -12.52 -10.26
C ILE A 10 7.41 -13.88 -10.74
N SER A 11 6.93 -14.44 -11.86
CA SER A 11 7.48 -15.71 -12.36
C SER A 11 7.43 -15.92 -13.87
N SER A 12 8.54 -16.45 -14.38
CA SER A 12 8.79 -16.96 -15.72
C SER A 12 9.05 -18.49 -15.72
N ARG A 13 8.94 -19.15 -14.56
CA ARG A 13 9.09 -20.61 -14.46
C ARG A 13 7.97 -21.33 -15.23
N PRO A 14 8.29 -22.50 -15.81
CA PRO A 14 7.26 -23.41 -16.27
C PRO A 14 6.36 -23.76 -15.09
N VAL A 15 5.07 -23.57 -15.28
CA VAL A 15 4.07 -23.84 -14.27
C VAL A 15 3.69 -25.30 -14.38
N ASP A 16 3.61 -25.98 -13.24
CA ASP A 16 3.13 -27.36 -13.20
C ASP A 16 1.79 -27.45 -13.95
N PRO A 17 1.58 -28.51 -14.75
CA PRO A 17 0.35 -28.65 -15.50
C PRO A 17 -0.83 -28.64 -14.52
N PRO A 18 -1.87 -27.85 -14.80
CA PRO A 18 -3.05 -27.83 -13.94
C PRO A 18 -3.71 -29.20 -13.96
N HIS A 19 -4.38 -29.57 -12.86
CA HIS A 19 -5.16 -30.81 -12.85
C HIS A 19 -6.38 -30.68 -13.77
N ASP A 20 -6.59 -31.71 -14.60
CA ASP A 20 -7.76 -31.78 -15.49
C ASP A 20 -9.07 -32.04 -14.72
N GLU A 21 -8.98 -32.67 -13.55
CA GLU A 21 -10.11 -32.86 -12.63
C GLU A 21 -9.95 -32.06 -11.33
N ASP A 22 -11.06 -31.82 -10.63
CA ASP A 22 -11.07 -31.23 -9.29
C ASP A 22 -10.39 -32.18 -8.28
N PRO A 23 -9.18 -31.86 -7.79
CA PRO A 23 -8.44 -32.74 -6.87
C PRO A 23 -9.10 -32.86 -5.49
N LEU A 24 -9.96 -31.92 -5.11
CA LEU A 24 -10.67 -31.91 -3.84
C LEU A 24 -12.07 -32.52 -3.94
N ARG A 25 -12.52 -32.86 -5.15
CA ARG A 25 -13.88 -33.32 -5.45
C ARG A 25 -14.94 -32.37 -4.84
N LEU A 26 -14.64 -31.08 -4.76
CA LEU A 26 -15.49 -30.06 -4.15
C LEU A 26 -16.74 -29.87 -5.01
N GLY A 27 -17.81 -30.54 -4.62
CA GLY A 27 -19.07 -30.54 -5.35
C GLY A 27 -19.40 -31.84 -6.08
N ARG A 28 -18.66 -32.94 -5.85
CA ARG A 28 -19.10 -34.29 -6.24
C ARG A 28 -19.57 -35.07 -5.01
N VAL A 29 -20.74 -35.71 -5.10
CA VAL A 29 -21.18 -36.80 -4.21
C VAL A 29 -21.48 -38.00 -5.08
N GLU A 30 -20.85 -39.15 -4.77
CA GLU A 30 -21.09 -40.43 -5.47
C GLU A 30 -21.00 -40.34 -7.01
N GLY A 31 -20.04 -39.57 -7.52
CA GLY A 31 -19.82 -39.43 -8.96
C GLY A 31 -20.79 -38.50 -9.69
N ARG A 32 -21.65 -37.77 -8.97
CA ARG A 32 -22.53 -36.72 -9.53
C ARG A 32 -22.19 -35.35 -8.97
N ASP A 33 -22.23 -34.34 -9.83
CA ASP A 33 -22.04 -32.95 -9.40
C ASP A 33 -23.26 -32.50 -8.57
N LEU A 34 -23.05 -32.22 -7.28
CA LEU A 34 -24.03 -31.70 -6.33
C LEU A 34 -24.74 -30.44 -6.85
N ILE A 35 -23.98 -29.61 -7.58
CA ILE A 35 -24.44 -28.32 -8.07
C ILE A 35 -23.84 -28.13 -9.47
N PRO A 36 -24.54 -28.56 -10.54
CA PRO A 36 -24.02 -28.52 -11.90
C PRO A 36 -23.52 -27.13 -12.33
N TRP A 37 -24.17 -26.04 -11.89
CA TRP A 37 -23.75 -24.68 -12.24
C TRP A 37 -22.44 -24.21 -11.57
N LEU A 38 -21.94 -24.92 -10.54
CA LEU A 38 -20.62 -24.67 -9.94
C LEU A 38 -19.47 -25.27 -10.76
N ALA A 39 -19.77 -26.25 -11.63
CA ALA A 39 -18.81 -26.98 -12.47
C ALA A 39 -18.89 -26.60 -13.96
N ASP A 40 -20.05 -26.12 -14.42
CA ASP A 40 -20.37 -26.09 -15.85
C ASP A 40 -19.84 -24.84 -16.57
N ALA A 41 -18.65 -24.99 -17.17
CA ALA A 41 -18.01 -24.00 -18.04
C ALA A 41 -18.88 -23.60 -19.25
N GLN A 42 -19.78 -24.47 -19.70
CA GLN A 42 -20.62 -24.26 -20.89
C GLN A 42 -21.69 -23.20 -20.64
N LYS A 43 -22.29 -23.18 -19.43
CA LYS A 43 -23.18 -22.10 -19.00
C LYS A 43 -22.44 -20.79 -18.70
N ALA A 44 -21.17 -20.84 -18.33
CA ALA A 44 -20.34 -19.64 -18.20
C ALA A 44 -20.06 -19.02 -19.59
N ILE A 45 -19.80 -19.85 -20.61
CA ILE A 45 -19.68 -19.46 -22.02
C ILE A 45 -21.00 -18.85 -22.53
N GLU A 46 -22.15 -19.46 -22.24
CA GLU A 46 -23.47 -18.91 -22.62
C GLU A 46 -23.78 -17.55 -21.96
N ARG A 47 -23.35 -17.33 -20.71
CA ARG A 47 -23.46 -16.01 -20.05
C ARG A 47 -22.52 -14.98 -20.66
N ALA A 48 -21.31 -15.41 -21.02
CA ALA A 48 -20.34 -14.58 -21.74
C ALA A 48 -20.81 -14.25 -23.17
N ALA A 49 -21.83 -14.92 -23.72
CA ALA A 49 -22.41 -14.61 -25.02
C ALA A 49 -23.38 -13.41 -25.01
N LYS A 50 -23.84 -12.94 -23.83
CA LYS A 50 -24.71 -11.75 -23.68
C LYS A 50 -23.91 -10.53 -23.21
N ARG A 51 -22.86 -10.16 -23.95
CA ARG A 51 -21.97 -9.05 -23.57
C ARG A 51 -22.66 -7.71 -23.76
N ASN A 52 -22.48 -6.84 -22.78
CA ASN A 52 -22.92 -5.46 -22.84
C ASN A 52 -21.69 -4.56 -22.58
N PRO A 53 -21.35 -3.61 -23.46
CA PRO A 53 -20.16 -2.79 -23.32
C PRO A 53 -20.03 -2.05 -21.98
N LEU A 54 -21.15 -1.64 -21.38
CA LEU A 54 -21.17 -0.99 -20.07
C LEU A 54 -20.85 -1.98 -18.96
N LEU A 55 -21.41 -3.19 -19.02
CA LEU A 55 -21.11 -4.25 -18.06
C LEU A 55 -19.68 -4.77 -18.22
N ASP A 56 -19.14 -4.82 -19.44
CA ASP A 56 -17.74 -5.16 -19.71
C ASP A 56 -16.80 -4.15 -19.05
N ALA A 57 -17.03 -2.85 -19.29
CA ALA A 57 -16.25 -1.78 -18.69
C ALA A 57 -16.34 -1.79 -17.16
N ALA A 58 -17.55 -1.94 -16.61
CA ALA A 58 -17.75 -2.04 -15.17
C ALA A 58 -17.03 -3.26 -14.57
N ALA A 59 -17.14 -4.42 -15.21
CA ALA A 59 -16.50 -5.64 -14.73
C ALA A 59 -14.96 -5.56 -14.76
N LEU A 60 -14.38 -4.97 -15.82
CA LEU A 60 -12.95 -4.72 -15.92
C LEU A 60 -12.46 -3.71 -14.87
N ALA A 61 -13.22 -2.64 -14.62
CA ALA A 61 -12.90 -1.66 -13.59
C ALA A 61 -12.94 -2.30 -12.18
N LEU A 62 -13.99 -3.06 -11.89
CA LEU A 62 -14.12 -3.82 -10.64
C LEU A 62 -13.00 -4.84 -10.48
N ALA A 63 -12.58 -5.51 -11.56
CA ALA A 63 -11.44 -6.40 -11.55
C ALA A 63 -10.14 -5.66 -11.19
N ALA A 64 -9.89 -4.48 -11.77
CA ALA A 64 -8.72 -3.67 -11.44
C ALA A 64 -8.71 -3.24 -9.96
N VAL A 65 -9.87 -2.84 -9.42
CA VAL A 65 -10.03 -2.53 -7.99
C VAL A 65 -9.79 -3.76 -7.11
N GLY A 66 -10.18 -4.95 -7.59
CA GLY A 66 -10.00 -6.23 -6.91
C GLY A 66 -8.57 -6.80 -6.93
N SER A 67 -7.64 -6.18 -7.65
CA SER A 67 -6.26 -6.66 -7.79
C SER A 67 -5.42 -6.46 -6.53
N GLU A 68 -4.50 -7.38 -6.24
CA GLU A 68 -3.58 -7.34 -5.10
C GLU A 68 -2.78 -6.02 -5.05
N ILE A 69 -2.37 -5.52 -6.22
CA ILE A 69 -1.67 -4.25 -6.38
C ILE A 69 -2.49 -3.10 -5.81
N THR A 70 -3.80 -3.06 -6.08
CA THR A 70 -4.69 -2.03 -5.53
C THR A 70 -4.75 -2.10 -4.01
N TYR A 71 -4.81 -3.29 -3.40
CA TYR A 71 -4.83 -3.44 -1.95
C TYR A 71 -3.49 -3.04 -1.30
N PHE A 72 -2.36 -3.41 -1.90
CA PHE A 72 -1.03 -2.97 -1.45
C PHE A 72 -0.86 -1.45 -1.55
N ALA A 73 -1.31 -0.86 -2.66
CA ALA A 73 -1.32 0.60 -2.83
C ALA A 73 -2.27 1.29 -1.82
N LEU A 74 -3.45 0.72 -1.57
CA LEU A 74 -4.42 1.21 -0.59
C LEU A 74 -3.82 1.20 0.82
N MET A 75 -3.10 0.14 1.21
CA MET A 75 -2.39 0.09 2.49
C MET A 75 -1.36 1.22 2.59
N GLY A 76 -0.56 1.45 1.56
CA GLY A 76 0.37 2.58 1.52
C GLY A 76 -0.30 3.94 1.66
N GLY A 77 -1.43 4.13 0.96
CA GLY A 77 -2.25 5.33 1.06
C GLY A 77 -2.85 5.54 2.44
N LEU A 78 -3.45 4.50 3.05
CA LEU A 78 -4.07 4.56 4.38
C LEU A 78 -3.05 4.82 5.48
N PHE A 79 -1.90 4.15 5.43
CA PHE A 79 -0.80 4.34 6.39
C PHE A 79 -0.33 5.81 6.43
N SER A 80 -0.42 6.48 5.29
CA SER A 80 0.08 7.83 5.05
C SER A 80 -0.97 8.92 5.32
N ALA A 81 -2.22 8.66 4.95
CA ALA A 81 -3.30 9.64 4.91
C ALA A 81 -4.21 9.63 6.14
N TYR A 82 -4.30 8.53 6.87
CA TYR A 82 -5.34 8.33 7.87
C TYR A 82 -4.77 8.02 9.26
N ASP A 83 -4.97 6.79 9.72
CA ASP A 83 -4.56 6.31 11.02
C ASP A 83 -3.77 5.01 10.82
N ARG A 84 -2.57 4.97 11.41
CA ARG A 84 -1.67 3.82 11.29
C ARG A 84 -2.27 2.57 11.88
N LYS A 85 -3.06 2.68 12.95
CA LYS A 85 -3.73 1.52 13.56
C LYS A 85 -4.70 0.89 12.56
N THR A 86 -5.53 1.70 11.91
CA THR A 86 -6.46 1.22 10.86
C THR A 86 -5.72 0.56 9.70
N ALA A 87 -4.62 1.17 9.23
CA ALA A 87 -3.80 0.60 8.15
C ALA A 87 -3.17 -0.75 8.54
N LEU A 88 -2.65 -0.86 9.77
CA LEU A 88 -2.07 -2.10 10.30
C LEU A 88 -3.13 -3.19 10.54
N SER A 89 -4.32 -2.83 11.05
CA SER A 89 -5.43 -3.77 11.20
C SER A 89 -5.88 -4.30 9.83
N LEU A 90 -5.97 -3.45 8.81
CA LEU A 90 -6.29 -3.91 7.45
C LEU A 90 -5.16 -4.80 6.88
N ALA A 91 -3.89 -4.44 7.09
CA ALA A 91 -2.76 -5.27 6.67
C ALA A 91 -2.76 -6.64 7.35
N GLY A 92 -3.11 -6.70 8.63
CA GLY A 92 -3.28 -7.94 9.38
C GLY A 92 -4.38 -8.85 8.85
N VAL A 93 -5.40 -8.30 8.18
CA VAL A 93 -6.43 -9.07 7.47
C VAL A 93 -5.94 -9.49 6.09
N ILE A 94 -5.50 -8.54 5.27
CA ILE A 94 -5.25 -8.77 3.85
C ILE A 94 -4.00 -9.63 3.62
N LEU A 95 -2.90 -9.39 4.33
CA LEU A 95 -1.63 -10.07 4.03
C LEU A 95 -1.69 -11.57 4.33
N PRO A 96 -2.15 -12.03 5.51
CA PRO A 96 -2.30 -13.47 5.76
C PRO A 96 -3.32 -14.12 4.83
N SER A 97 -4.40 -13.39 4.48
CA SER A 97 -5.41 -13.87 3.54
C SER A 97 -4.80 -14.11 2.15
N VAL A 98 -4.06 -13.13 1.60
CA VAL A 98 -3.35 -13.27 0.33
C VAL A 98 -2.33 -14.41 0.40
N THR A 99 -1.55 -14.51 1.47
CA THR A 99 -0.60 -15.63 1.67
C THR A 99 -1.32 -16.98 1.59
N LEU A 100 -2.43 -17.15 2.31
CA LEU A 100 -3.21 -18.38 2.29
C LEU A 100 -3.73 -18.69 0.88
N ASN A 101 -4.23 -17.69 0.17
CA ASN A 101 -4.70 -17.85 -1.21
C ASN A 101 -3.57 -18.39 -2.12
N GLN A 102 -2.37 -17.82 -2.02
CA GLN A 102 -1.22 -18.22 -2.82
C GLN A 102 -0.71 -19.63 -2.47
N ILE A 103 -0.74 -20.02 -1.19
CA ILE A 103 -0.40 -21.38 -0.76
C ILE A 103 -1.40 -22.38 -1.33
N VAL A 104 -2.71 -22.11 -1.23
CA VAL A 104 -3.76 -23.00 -1.75
C VAL A 104 -3.63 -23.14 -3.27
N LYS A 105 -3.45 -22.03 -4.00
CA LYS A 105 -3.21 -22.05 -5.44
C LYS A 105 -2.03 -22.94 -5.82
N ALA A 106 -0.88 -22.75 -5.17
CA ALA A 106 0.34 -23.50 -5.42
C ALA A 106 0.32 -24.95 -4.91
N ARG A 107 -0.68 -25.33 -4.11
CA ARG A 107 -0.81 -26.71 -3.62
C ARG A 107 -1.73 -27.56 -4.50
N PHE A 108 -2.78 -26.95 -5.05
CA PHE A 108 -3.87 -27.67 -5.71
C PHE A 108 -3.98 -27.43 -7.21
N HIS A 109 -3.31 -26.43 -7.77
CA HIS A 109 -3.15 -26.29 -9.22
C HIS A 109 -4.44 -26.40 -10.08
N PHE A 110 -5.57 -25.89 -9.58
CA PHE A 110 -6.84 -26.02 -10.28
C PHE A 110 -6.83 -25.30 -11.64
N ARG A 111 -7.30 -25.99 -12.68
CA ARG A 111 -7.46 -25.46 -14.03
C ARG A 111 -8.50 -24.34 -14.08
N ARG A 112 -8.17 -23.28 -14.80
CA ARG A 112 -9.04 -22.12 -15.07
C ARG A 112 -10.12 -22.46 -16.11
N PRO A 113 -11.23 -21.69 -16.17
CA PRO A 113 -12.15 -21.78 -17.29
C PRO A 113 -11.42 -21.66 -18.65
N PRO A 114 -11.95 -22.29 -19.70
CA PRO A 114 -11.32 -22.26 -21.02
C PRO A 114 -11.30 -20.83 -21.60
N ARG A 115 -10.35 -20.53 -22.49
CA ARG A 115 -10.11 -19.17 -22.98
C ARG A 115 -11.31 -18.61 -23.74
N GLU A 116 -12.08 -19.48 -24.38
CA GLU A 116 -13.31 -19.21 -25.10
C GLU A 116 -14.41 -18.64 -24.20
N ALA A 117 -14.38 -19.01 -22.91
CA ALA A 117 -15.28 -18.44 -21.89
C ALA A 117 -14.83 -17.06 -21.42
N MET A 118 -13.55 -16.72 -21.57
CA MET A 118 -12.99 -15.49 -21.01
C MET A 118 -13.33 -14.27 -21.85
N HIS A 119 -13.55 -13.15 -21.17
CA HIS A 119 -13.60 -11.86 -21.86
C HIS A 119 -12.22 -11.52 -22.46
N PRO A 120 -12.11 -11.03 -23.71
CA PRO A 120 -10.83 -10.81 -24.40
C PRO A 120 -9.88 -9.86 -23.69
N TRP A 121 -10.43 -8.91 -22.93
CA TRP A 121 -9.68 -7.92 -22.16
C TRP A 121 -9.46 -8.33 -20.70
N ALA A 122 -9.98 -9.48 -20.27
CA ALA A 122 -9.73 -9.97 -18.93
C ALA A 122 -8.26 -10.37 -18.78
N PHE A 123 -7.59 -9.82 -17.78
CA PHE A 123 -6.22 -10.17 -17.49
C PHE A 123 -6.13 -11.38 -16.55
N VAL A 124 -5.21 -12.28 -16.89
CA VAL A 124 -4.85 -13.47 -16.12
C VAL A 124 -3.34 -13.59 -16.22
N ALA A 125 -2.65 -13.68 -15.09
CA ALA A 125 -1.22 -13.88 -15.11
C ALA A 125 -0.91 -15.29 -15.68
N PRO A 126 0.11 -15.42 -16.54
CA PRO A 126 0.57 -16.73 -16.99
C PRO A 126 0.86 -17.62 -15.78
N GLY A 127 0.35 -18.86 -15.81
CA GLY A 127 0.57 -19.80 -14.71
C GLY A 127 -0.29 -19.59 -13.46
N ASP A 128 -1.25 -18.66 -13.48
CA ASP A 128 -2.14 -18.45 -12.34
C ASP A 128 -3.28 -19.48 -12.29
N PHE A 129 -3.40 -20.18 -11.16
CA PHE A 129 -4.43 -21.19 -10.94
C PHE A 129 -5.77 -20.57 -10.56
N THR A 130 -6.88 -21.26 -10.80
CA THR A 130 -8.20 -20.63 -10.61
C THR A 130 -8.66 -20.58 -9.15
N PHE A 131 -8.28 -21.58 -8.35
CA PHE A 131 -8.86 -21.79 -7.02
C PHE A 131 -7.88 -21.44 -5.90
N PRO A 132 -8.30 -20.69 -4.86
CA PRO A 132 -9.53 -19.90 -4.77
C PRO A 132 -9.35 -18.54 -5.47
N SER A 133 -10.45 -17.84 -5.76
CA SER A 133 -10.36 -16.52 -6.41
C SER A 133 -9.79 -15.45 -5.49
N GLY A 134 -8.57 -14.98 -5.78
CA GLY A 134 -7.90 -13.92 -5.01
C GLY A 134 -8.65 -12.59 -5.02
N HIS A 135 -9.26 -12.20 -6.15
CA HIS A 135 -10.06 -10.98 -6.23
C HIS A 135 -11.30 -11.04 -5.34
N ALA A 136 -12.01 -12.19 -5.35
CA ALA A 136 -13.17 -12.38 -4.50
C ALA A 136 -12.78 -12.38 -3.01
N GLN A 137 -11.67 -13.03 -2.68
CA GLN A 137 -11.13 -13.11 -1.33
C GLN A 137 -10.71 -11.73 -0.79
N ASN A 138 -9.98 -10.93 -1.57
CA ASN A 138 -9.57 -9.59 -1.18
C ASN A 138 -10.78 -8.66 -1.00
N ALA A 139 -11.75 -8.73 -1.92
CA ALA A 139 -12.97 -7.93 -1.86
C ALA A 139 -13.83 -8.26 -0.65
N ALA A 140 -14.01 -9.55 -0.35
CA ALA A 140 -14.75 -10.00 0.83
C ALA A 140 -14.03 -9.62 2.13
N ALA A 141 -12.71 -9.75 2.18
CA ALA A 141 -11.90 -9.34 3.33
C ALA A 141 -12.01 -7.83 3.61
N LEU A 142 -11.84 -6.98 2.60
CA LEU A 142 -12.01 -5.52 2.75
C LEU A 142 -13.46 -5.15 3.05
N GLY A 143 -14.41 -5.75 2.35
CA GLY A 143 -15.83 -5.47 2.56
C GLY A 143 -16.28 -5.78 3.98
N ALA A 144 -15.94 -6.98 4.48
CA ALA A 144 -16.22 -7.38 5.86
C ALA A 144 -15.48 -6.49 6.88
N PHE A 145 -14.22 -6.14 6.62
CA PHE A 145 -13.47 -5.19 7.45
C PHE A 145 -14.18 -3.83 7.55
N LEU A 146 -14.64 -3.27 6.42
CA LEU A 146 -15.37 -2.00 6.38
C LEU A 146 -16.71 -2.10 7.10
N VAL A 147 -17.46 -3.19 6.90
CA VAL A 147 -18.75 -3.41 7.57
C VAL A 147 -18.61 -3.46 9.09
N LEU A 148 -17.53 -4.05 9.61
CA LEU A 148 -17.31 -4.20 11.04
C LEU A 148 -16.65 -2.98 11.70
N LYS A 149 -15.68 -2.34 11.04
CA LYS A 149 -14.86 -1.29 11.66
C LYS A 149 -15.35 0.14 11.31
N ALA A 150 -16.13 0.34 10.26
CA ALA A 150 -16.59 1.68 9.87
C ALA A 150 -17.79 2.15 10.68
N LYS A 151 -17.71 3.40 11.19
CA LYS A 151 -18.81 4.04 11.93
C LYS A 151 -19.93 4.59 11.03
N LYS A 152 -19.60 4.93 9.78
CA LYS A 152 -20.55 5.62 8.87
C LYS A 152 -21.33 4.60 8.04
N PRO A 153 -22.67 4.64 8.01
CA PRO A 153 -23.50 3.67 7.29
C PRO A 153 -23.14 3.54 5.80
N TRP A 154 -22.87 4.66 5.12
CA TRP A 154 -22.49 4.63 3.71
C TRP A 154 -21.18 3.88 3.45
N VAL A 155 -20.21 3.92 4.38
CA VAL A 155 -18.95 3.17 4.25
C VAL A 155 -19.20 1.67 4.41
N ARG A 156 -20.11 1.28 5.30
CA ARG A 156 -20.53 -0.12 5.46
C ARG A 156 -21.25 -0.60 4.20
N GLY A 157 -22.13 0.23 3.64
CA GLY A 157 -22.80 -0.01 2.36
C GLY A 157 -21.81 -0.18 1.21
N THR A 158 -20.77 0.66 1.14
CA THR A 158 -19.66 0.49 0.19
C THR A 158 -18.93 -0.84 0.40
N GLY A 159 -18.70 -1.25 1.65
CA GLY A 159 -18.10 -2.55 1.97
C GLY A 159 -18.92 -3.73 1.43
N VAL A 160 -20.24 -3.71 1.63
CA VAL A 160 -21.15 -4.71 1.06
C VAL A 160 -21.11 -4.70 -0.47
N ALA A 161 -21.16 -3.51 -1.08
CA ALA A 161 -21.11 -3.38 -2.53
C ALA A 161 -19.81 -3.95 -3.11
N ILE A 162 -18.65 -3.68 -2.50
CA ILE A 162 -17.35 -4.24 -2.91
C ILE A 162 -17.34 -5.77 -2.77
N ALA A 163 -17.81 -6.29 -1.64
CA ALA A 163 -17.84 -7.73 -1.36
C ALA A 163 -18.78 -8.53 -2.27
N LEU A 164 -19.68 -7.86 -3.01
CA LEU A 164 -20.58 -8.51 -3.98
C LEU A 164 -20.16 -8.23 -5.42
N ALA A 165 -19.90 -6.96 -5.76
CA ALA A 165 -19.67 -6.55 -7.14
C ALA A 165 -18.37 -7.13 -7.73
N ILE A 166 -17.29 -7.20 -6.96
CA ILE A 166 -16.01 -7.73 -7.44
C ILE A 166 -16.09 -9.26 -7.67
N PRO A 167 -16.59 -10.08 -6.72
CA PRO A 167 -16.90 -11.49 -6.98
C PRO A 167 -17.71 -11.73 -8.26
N LEU A 168 -18.80 -10.97 -8.45
CA LEU A 168 -19.66 -11.10 -9.62
C LEU A 168 -18.94 -10.72 -10.92
N SER A 169 -18.06 -9.71 -10.89
CA SER A 169 -17.28 -9.34 -12.07
C SER A 169 -16.35 -10.47 -12.53
N ARG A 170 -15.86 -11.33 -11.62
CA ARG A 170 -15.01 -12.47 -11.97
C ARG A 170 -15.77 -13.56 -12.72
N LEU A 171 -17.03 -13.78 -12.35
CA LEU A 171 -17.92 -14.69 -13.06
C LEU A 171 -18.30 -14.13 -14.42
N TYR A 172 -18.63 -12.84 -14.47
CA TYR A 172 -18.98 -12.15 -15.72
C TYR A 172 -17.83 -12.17 -16.74
N LEU A 173 -16.58 -11.95 -16.29
CA LEU A 173 -15.38 -11.99 -17.14
C LEU A 173 -14.96 -13.41 -17.54
N GLY A 174 -15.64 -14.46 -17.04
CA GLY A 174 -15.38 -15.85 -17.38
C GLY A 174 -14.04 -16.38 -16.87
N VAL A 175 -13.47 -15.78 -15.82
CA VAL A 175 -12.11 -16.07 -15.34
C VAL A 175 -12.07 -17.03 -14.15
N HIS A 176 -13.21 -17.27 -13.50
CA HIS A 176 -13.36 -18.16 -12.36
C HIS A 176 -14.68 -18.91 -12.43
N TYR A 177 -14.69 -20.11 -11.84
CA TYR A 177 -15.91 -20.84 -11.52
C TYR A 177 -16.58 -20.24 -10.29
N PRO A 178 -17.90 -20.44 -10.09
CA PRO A 178 -18.57 -19.90 -8.91
C PRO A 178 -18.06 -20.52 -7.60
N ARG A 179 -17.47 -21.73 -7.62
CA ARG A 179 -16.82 -22.32 -6.44
C ARG A 179 -15.59 -21.54 -6.00
N ASP A 180 -14.78 -21.06 -6.95
CA ASP A 180 -13.55 -20.33 -6.67
C ASP A 180 -13.89 -18.99 -5.99
N VAL A 181 -14.98 -18.38 -6.46
CA VAL A 181 -15.50 -17.12 -5.94
C VAL A 181 -16.14 -17.30 -4.56
N LEU A 182 -16.93 -18.36 -4.36
CA LEU A 182 -17.55 -18.67 -3.08
C LEU A 182 -16.49 -18.96 -2.01
N VAL A 183 -15.57 -19.89 -2.28
CA VAL A 183 -14.51 -20.24 -1.33
C VAL A 183 -13.59 -19.06 -1.08
N GLY A 184 -13.19 -18.33 -2.13
CA GLY A 184 -12.42 -17.10 -1.97
C GLY A 184 -13.11 -16.11 -1.03
N SER A 185 -14.41 -15.86 -1.25
CA SER A 185 -15.17 -14.93 -0.41
C SER A 185 -15.26 -15.40 1.05
N LEU A 186 -15.48 -16.70 1.29
CA LEU A 186 -15.49 -17.30 2.62
C LEU A 186 -14.15 -17.18 3.33
N LEU A 187 -13.03 -17.43 2.63
CA LEU A 187 -11.69 -17.22 3.16
C LEU A 187 -11.44 -15.75 3.51
N GLY A 188 -11.96 -14.82 2.69
CA GLY A 188 -11.87 -13.39 2.94
C GLY A 188 -12.59 -12.99 4.23
N VAL A 189 -13.86 -13.39 4.39
CA VAL A 189 -14.63 -13.15 5.62
C VAL A 189 -13.98 -13.85 6.82
N GLY A 190 -13.54 -15.10 6.66
CA GLY A 190 -12.86 -15.88 7.69
C GLY A 190 -11.58 -15.22 8.17
N SER A 191 -10.82 -14.58 7.28
CA SER A 191 -9.61 -13.83 7.67
C SER A 191 -9.92 -12.65 8.60
N VAL A 192 -11.05 -11.96 8.39
CA VAL A 192 -11.50 -10.88 9.29
C VAL A 192 -11.92 -11.43 10.64
N ALA A 193 -12.64 -12.57 10.65
CA ALA A 193 -13.02 -13.24 11.89
C ALA A 193 -11.76 -13.67 12.69
N ALA A 194 -10.80 -14.33 12.03
CA ALA A 194 -9.54 -14.73 12.64
C ALA A 194 -8.77 -13.54 13.24
N VAL A 195 -8.66 -12.44 12.50
CA VAL A 195 -8.00 -11.24 13.02
C VAL A 195 -8.75 -10.66 14.22
N ASN A 196 -10.08 -10.57 14.18
CA ASN A 196 -10.83 -10.05 15.34
C ASN A 196 -10.65 -10.92 16.59
N LEU A 197 -10.51 -12.24 16.44
CA LEU A 197 -10.23 -13.16 17.54
C LEU A 197 -8.79 -13.00 18.08
N LEU A 198 -7.83 -12.73 17.20
CA LEU A 198 -6.41 -12.64 17.54
C LEU A 198 -5.95 -11.21 17.87
N GLU A 199 -6.73 -10.17 17.57
CA GLU A 199 -6.36 -8.77 17.69
C GLU A 199 -6.03 -8.40 19.14
N GLU A 200 -6.87 -8.75 20.10
CA GLU A 200 -6.65 -8.42 21.52
C GLU A 200 -5.46 -9.17 22.14
N PRO A 201 -5.32 -10.51 21.98
CA PRO A 201 -4.11 -11.21 22.42
C PRO A 201 -2.83 -10.63 21.81
N PHE A 202 -2.84 -10.38 20.50
CA PHE A 202 -1.69 -9.84 19.79
C PHE A 202 -1.35 -8.43 20.29
N LYS A 203 -2.35 -7.58 20.48
CA LYS A 203 -2.16 -6.22 21.00
C LYS A 203 -1.60 -6.23 22.41
N ARG A 204 -2.10 -7.07 23.31
CA ARG A 204 -1.55 -7.23 24.67
C ARG A 204 -0.08 -7.63 24.64
N TRP A 205 0.25 -8.63 23.83
CA TRP A 205 1.65 -9.04 23.63
C TRP A 205 2.51 -7.89 23.07
N TRP A 206 2.02 -7.20 22.06
CA TRP A 206 2.70 -6.08 21.39
C TRP A 206 2.95 -4.89 22.34
N GLU A 207 2.02 -4.62 23.25
CA GLU A 207 2.12 -3.55 24.26
C GLU A 207 3.05 -3.94 25.42
N SER A 208 3.07 -5.23 25.81
CA SER A 208 3.97 -5.75 26.86
C SER A 208 5.43 -5.91 26.40
N SER A 209 5.67 -6.03 25.10
CA SER A 209 6.99 -6.32 24.53
C SER A 209 7.86 -5.04 24.40
N PRO A 210 9.20 -5.12 24.61
CA PRO A 210 10.08 -3.98 24.47
C PRO A 210 9.98 -3.29 23.10
N ARG A 211 9.89 -1.96 23.09
CA ARG A 211 9.77 -1.15 21.86
C ARG A 211 10.99 -1.37 20.96
N GLY A 212 10.77 -1.92 19.76
CA GLY A 212 11.78 -2.25 18.76
C GLY A 212 12.23 -3.71 18.74
N ALA A 213 12.07 -4.46 19.84
CA ALA A 213 12.22 -5.91 19.81
C ALA A 213 11.00 -6.55 19.14
N ARG A 214 9.79 -6.09 19.47
CA ARG A 214 8.53 -6.61 18.90
C ARG A 214 8.45 -6.50 17.37
N GLY A 215 8.83 -5.37 16.78
CA GLY A 215 8.83 -5.18 15.33
C GLY A 215 9.85 -6.09 14.64
N PHE A 216 11.03 -6.27 15.24
CA PHE A 216 12.04 -7.20 14.75
C PHE A 216 11.60 -8.65 14.88
N THR A 217 11.01 -9.05 16.01
CA THR A 217 10.48 -10.40 16.22
C THR A 217 9.41 -10.73 15.19
N VAL A 218 8.38 -9.89 15.03
CA VAL A 218 7.35 -10.11 14.00
C VAL A 218 7.97 -10.10 12.61
N GLY A 219 8.87 -9.15 12.35
CA GLY A 219 9.60 -9.03 11.08
C GLY A 219 10.36 -10.30 10.69
N LEU A 220 11.12 -10.84 11.62
CA LEU A 220 11.89 -12.06 11.44
C LEU A 220 10.98 -13.27 11.31
N SER A 221 9.97 -13.41 12.17
CA SER A 221 9.03 -14.54 12.14
C SER A 221 8.24 -14.60 10.84
N THR A 222 7.69 -13.49 10.35
CA THR A 222 6.96 -13.48 9.08
C THR A 222 7.93 -13.59 7.88
N GLY A 223 9.14 -13.06 8.00
CA GLY A 223 10.19 -13.23 6.99
C GLY A 223 10.55 -14.71 6.79
N ILE A 224 10.82 -15.43 7.89
CA ILE A 224 11.09 -16.87 7.90
C ILE A 224 9.87 -17.64 7.41
N ALA A 225 8.67 -17.36 7.92
CA ALA A 225 7.44 -18.01 7.44
C ALA A 225 7.26 -17.81 5.93
N GLY A 226 7.58 -16.61 5.41
CA GLY A 226 7.60 -16.31 3.98
C GLY A 226 8.51 -17.24 3.20
N VAL A 227 9.75 -17.44 3.67
CA VAL A 227 10.69 -18.40 3.06
C VAL A 227 10.12 -19.82 3.07
N LEU A 228 9.55 -20.25 4.20
CA LEU A 228 9.00 -21.59 4.40
C LEU A 228 7.77 -21.90 3.54
N THR A 229 7.08 -20.89 2.99
CA THR A 229 5.96 -21.12 2.07
C THR A 229 6.36 -21.86 0.80
N GLY A 230 7.65 -21.82 0.41
CA GLY A 230 8.13 -22.46 -0.81
C GLY A 230 7.72 -21.76 -2.11
N THR A 231 6.94 -20.66 -2.06
CA THR A 231 6.51 -19.92 -3.25
C THR A 231 6.80 -18.41 -3.13
N PRO A 232 7.38 -17.76 -4.16
CA PRO A 232 7.62 -16.31 -4.14
C PRO A 232 6.35 -15.48 -3.93
N LEU A 233 5.23 -15.92 -4.52
CA LEU A 233 3.94 -15.23 -4.45
C LEU A 233 3.34 -15.24 -3.02
N ALA A 234 3.53 -16.33 -2.27
CA ALA A 234 3.12 -16.40 -0.87
C ALA A 234 4.13 -15.73 0.09
N ALA A 235 5.42 -15.74 -0.27
CA ALA A 235 6.49 -15.15 0.53
C ALA A 235 6.43 -13.62 0.58
N PHE A 236 6.10 -12.96 -0.55
CA PHE A 236 6.04 -11.50 -0.64
C PHE A 236 5.11 -10.83 0.39
N PRO A 237 3.82 -11.21 0.53
CA PRO A 237 2.92 -10.60 1.52
C PRO A 237 3.38 -10.80 2.97
N LEU A 238 4.02 -11.93 3.31
CA LEU A 238 4.58 -12.16 4.65
C LEU A 238 5.83 -11.31 4.91
N GLY A 239 6.68 -11.15 3.90
CA GLY A 239 7.77 -10.18 3.91
C GLY A 239 7.25 -8.77 4.16
N LEU A 240 6.20 -8.36 3.42
CA LEU A 240 5.55 -7.07 3.57
C LEU A 240 5.02 -6.85 4.98
N ALA A 241 4.34 -7.85 5.56
CA ALA A 241 3.88 -7.81 6.95
C ALA A 241 5.05 -7.56 7.93
N GLY A 242 6.18 -8.23 7.70
CA GLY A 242 7.37 -8.06 8.52
C GLY A 242 8.00 -6.68 8.40
N GLY A 243 8.08 -6.16 7.18
CA GLY A 243 8.55 -4.80 6.92
C GLY A 243 7.66 -3.73 7.56
N LEU A 244 6.34 -3.92 7.52
CA LEU A 244 5.38 -3.03 8.20
C LEU A 244 5.60 -3.05 9.72
N ALA A 245 5.84 -4.23 10.32
CA ALA A 245 6.07 -4.36 11.76
C ALA A 245 7.37 -3.67 12.21
N ILE A 246 8.48 -3.93 11.51
CA ILE A 246 9.77 -3.27 11.77
C ILE A 246 9.64 -1.76 11.60
N GLY A 247 9.06 -1.34 10.47
CA GLY A 247 8.95 0.05 10.11
C GLY A 247 8.04 0.85 11.03
N GLN A 248 6.97 0.24 11.57
CA GLN A 248 6.12 0.88 12.58
C GLN A 248 6.89 1.18 13.87
N ASP A 249 7.73 0.26 14.34
CA ASP A 249 8.55 0.44 15.53
C ASP A 249 9.64 1.50 15.35
N VAL A 250 10.34 1.45 14.20
CA VAL A 250 11.32 2.47 13.84
C VAL A 250 10.65 3.83 13.73
N SER A 251 9.50 3.91 13.05
CA SER A 251 8.77 5.16 12.88
C SER A 251 8.29 5.74 14.21
N GLY A 252 7.90 4.89 15.18
CA GLY A 252 7.53 5.34 16.52
C GLY A 252 8.67 5.99 17.31
N ARG A 253 9.93 5.65 17.01
CA ARG A 253 11.13 6.29 17.60
C ARG A 253 11.44 7.63 16.95
N MET A 254 11.05 7.79 15.68
CA MET A 254 11.25 9.03 14.95
C MET A 254 10.12 10.01 15.33
N ARG A 255 10.44 11.09 16.05
CA ARG A 255 9.48 12.16 16.41
C ARG A 255 9.05 12.92 15.15
N PHE A 256 8.17 12.34 14.34
CA PHE A 256 7.53 13.03 13.22
C PHE A 256 6.18 13.57 13.69
N SER A 257 6.11 14.88 13.95
CA SER A 257 4.82 15.56 14.10
C SER A 257 4.18 15.67 12.72
N LEU A 258 3.33 14.70 12.38
CA LEU A 258 2.30 14.92 11.38
C LEU A 258 1.11 15.53 12.13
N ASP A 259 1.07 16.87 12.18
CA ASP A 259 -0.10 17.60 12.66
C ASP A 259 -1.36 17.02 12.01
N LYS A 260 -2.46 16.84 12.77
CA LYS A 260 -3.71 16.22 12.27
C LYS A 260 -4.06 16.81 10.90
N PRO A 261 -3.87 16.07 9.81
CA PRO A 261 -3.88 16.69 8.50
C PRO A 261 -5.31 17.08 8.10
N GLY A 262 -5.47 18.33 7.66
CA GLY A 262 -6.67 18.78 6.97
C GLY A 262 -6.96 17.94 5.72
N ARG A 263 -8.17 18.04 5.15
CA ARG A 263 -8.64 17.17 4.06
C ARG A 263 -7.67 17.10 2.87
N VAL A 264 -7.14 18.24 2.44
CA VAL A 264 -6.17 18.33 1.33
C VAL A 264 -4.87 17.58 1.65
N ARG A 265 -4.34 17.73 2.87
CA ARG A 265 -3.08 17.10 3.26
C ARG A 265 -3.21 15.58 3.38
N ARG A 266 -4.39 15.06 3.71
CA ARG A 266 -4.67 13.62 3.66
C ARG A 266 -4.61 13.07 2.24
N ILE A 267 -5.19 13.79 1.28
CA ILE A 267 -5.15 13.39 -0.14
C ILE A 267 -3.69 13.37 -0.63
N VAL A 268 -2.93 14.43 -0.34
CA VAL A 268 -1.51 14.52 -0.72
C VAL A 268 -0.70 13.39 -0.09
N ASN A 269 -0.86 13.14 1.21
CA ASN A 269 -0.15 12.04 1.87
C ASN A 269 -0.55 10.67 1.32
N GLY A 270 -1.84 10.47 0.99
CA GLY A 270 -2.31 9.24 0.37
C GLY A 270 -1.66 9.01 -0.99
N ALA A 271 -1.62 10.04 -1.84
CA ALA A 271 -0.94 10.00 -3.13
C ALA A 271 0.57 9.74 -2.97
N LEU A 272 1.22 10.35 -1.97
CA LEU A 272 2.63 10.06 -1.64
C LEU A 272 2.82 8.60 -1.21
N GLY A 273 1.92 8.04 -0.39
CA GLY A 273 1.99 6.64 0.03
C GLY A 273 1.87 5.66 -1.15
N VAL A 274 0.94 5.93 -2.06
CA VAL A 274 0.81 5.18 -3.32
C VAL A 274 2.07 5.36 -4.20
N GLY A 275 2.61 6.58 -4.28
CA GLY A 275 3.83 6.87 -5.02
C GLY A 275 5.05 6.13 -4.46
N VAL A 276 5.18 6.04 -3.13
CA VAL A 276 6.22 5.25 -2.46
C VAL A 276 6.06 3.76 -2.80
N PHE A 277 4.84 3.22 -2.73
CA PHE A 277 4.58 1.83 -3.11
C PHE A 277 5.04 1.53 -4.54
N ILE A 278 4.62 2.35 -5.50
CA ILE A 278 4.96 2.21 -6.92
C ILE A 278 6.47 2.35 -7.13
N GLY A 279 7.08 3.40 -6.56
CA GLY A 279 8.50 3.67 -6.69
C GLY A 279 9.38 2.57 -6.11
N THR A 280 9.03 2.07 -4.92
CA THR A 280 9.73 0.93 -4.31
C THR A 280 9.52 -0.32 -5.15
N GLY A 281 8.32 -0.57 -5.70
CA GLY A 281 8.05 -1.67 -6.63
C GLY A 281 8.99 -1.70 -7.83
N PHE A 282 9.27 -0.54 -8.44
CA PHE A 282 10.27 -0.45 -9.52
C PHE A 282 11.69 -0.74 -9.02
N ALA A 283 12.06 -0.24 -7.84
CA ALA A 283 13.39 -0.42 -7.27
C ALA A 283 13.69 -1.89 -6.90
N ILE A 284 12.69 -2.65 -6.44
CA ILE A 284 12.85 -4.07 -6.06
C ILE A 284 12.74 -5.04 -7.25
N ARG A 285 12.42 -4.56 -8.45
CA ARG A 285 12.23 -5.40 -9.64
C ARG A 285 13.42 -6.34 -9.93
N PRO A 286 14.70 -5.93 -9.80
CA PRO A 286 15.83 -6.84 -10.00
C PRO A 286 15.85 -8.00 -8.98
N LEU A 287 15.36 -7.78 -7.77
CA LEU A 287 15.27 -8.80 -6.72
C LEU A 287 14.15 -9.80 -7.01
N MET A 288 13.01 -9.32 -7.52
CA MET A 288 11.86 -10.16 -7.88
C MET A 288 12.14 -11.10 -9.06
N LYS A 289 13.01 -10.71 -10.00
CA LYS A 289 13.43 -11.55 -11.13
C LYS A 289 14.15 -12.85 -10.73
N ARG A 290 14.59 -12.97 -9.48
CA ARG A 290 15.26 -14.19 -8.99
C ARG A 290 14.29 -15.32 -8.62
N GLU A 291 12.99 -15.01 -8.53
CA GLU A 291 11.91 -15.99 -8.35
C GLU A 291 12.13 -16.98 -7.21
N SER A 292 12.66 -16.52 -6.07
CA SER A 292 12.82 -17.34 -4.86
C SER A 292 12.00 -16.78 -3.71
N SER A 293 11.56 -17.65 -2.80
CA SER A 293 10.83 -17.24 -1.60
C SER A 293 11.66 -16.30 -0.72
N ILE A 294 12.98 -16.46 -0.72
CA ILE A 294 13.91 -15.57 -0.01
C ILE A 294 13.86 -14.17 -0.62
N THR A 295 14.03 -14.04 -1.94
CA THR A 295 14.08 -12.73 -2.58
C THR A 295 12.73 -12.03 -2.56
N ALA A 296 11.63 -12.78 -2.66
CA ALA A 296 10.29 -12.25 -2.51
C ALA A 296 9.97 -11.79 -1.08
N SER A 297 10.36 -12.57 -0.06
CA SER A 297 10.23 -12.18 1.35
C SER A 297 11.03 -10.90 1.66
N LEU A 298 12.28 -10.82 1.19
CA LEU A 298 13.10 -9.61 1.31
C LEU A 298 12.48 -8.42 0.58
N ALA A 299 12.01 -8.62 -0.65
CA ALA A 299 11.37 -7.57 -1.44
C ALA A 299 10.10 -7.03 -0.77
N GLY A 300 9.25 -7.93 -0.25
CA GLY A 300 8.10 -7.58 0.56
C GLY A 300 8.50 -6.75 1.77
N GLY A 301 9.52 -7.20 2.52
CA GLY A 301 10.07 -6.49 3.68
C GLY A 301 10.51 -5.07 3.36
N LEU A 302 11.23 -4.88 2.25
CA LEU A 302 11.65 -3.55 1.79
C LEU A 302 10.45 -2.66 1.46
N VAL A 303 9.41 -3.20 0.81
CA VAL A 303 8.16 -2.47 0.54
C VAL A 303 7.47 -2.10 1.85
N GLY A 304 7.34 -3.01 2.81
CA GLY A 304 6.74 -2.73 4.12
C GLY A 304 7.47 -1.62 4.89
N VAL A 305 8.80 -1.65 4.93
CA VAL A 305 9.60 -0.58 5.54
C VAL A 305 9.45 0.73 4.78
N ALA A 306 9.43 0.70 3.46
CA ALA A 306 9.24 1.90 2.65
C ALA A 306 7.86 2.55 2.89
N LEU A 307 6.79 1.75 2.96
CA LEU A 307 5.44 2.26 3.22
C LEU A 307 5.31 2.96 4.58
N THR A 308 6.07 2.49 5.58
CA THR A 308 6.00 3.01 6.95
C THR A 308 6.90 4.24 7.18
N LEU A 309 8.09 4.25 6.58
CA LEU A 309 9.10 5.30 6.78
C LEU A 309 9.15 6.32 5.63
N GLY A 310 8.84 5.89 4.41
CA GLY A 310 8.99 6.69 3.19
C GLY A 310 8.14 7.95 3.19
N VAL A 311 6.88 7.88 3.62
CA VAL A 311 6.02 9.07 3.68
C VAL A 311 6.44 10.07 4.75
N PRO A 312 6.71 9.69 6.01
CA PRO A 312 7.28 10.60 7.00
C PRO A 312 8.57 11.27 6.52
N MET A 313 9.48 10.50 5.89
CA MET A 313 10.73 11.03 5.35
C MET A 313 10.49 12.02 4.20
N ALA A 314 9.64 11.66 3.23
CA ALA A 314 9.29 12.53 2.11
C ALA A 314 8.61 13.82 2.59
N ALA A 315 7.67 13.74 3.53
CA ALA A 315 7.02 14.90 4.12
C ALA A 315 8.01 15.81 4.86
N GLY A 316 8.97 15.23 5.59
CA GLY A 316 10.05 15.95 6.24
C GLY A 316 10.95 16.70 5.26
N LEU A 317 11.32 16.05 4.15
CA LEU A 317 12.09 16.66 3.06
C LEU A 317 11.35 17.82 2.41
N LEU A 318 10.06 17.65 2.10
CA LEU A 318 9.22 18.71 1.53
C LEU A 318 9.12 19.92 2.47
N LYS A 319 8.95 19.69 3.78
CA LYS A 319 8.92 20.76 4.78
C LYS A 319 10.27 21.52 4.84
N ARG A 320 11.39 20.80 4.82
CA ARG A 320 12.74 21.40 4.79
C ARG A 320 12.95 22.23 3.51
N ALA A 321 12.53 21.71 2.35
CA ALA A 321 12.63 22.42 1.08
C ALA A 321 11.79 23.70 1.06
N ALA A 322 10.57 23.67 1.60
CA ALA A 322 9.71 24.85 1.73
C ALA A 322 10.33 25.94 2.62
N LEU A 323 10.87 25.55 3.78
CA LEU A 323 11.56 26.47 4.69
C LEU A 323 12.80 27.11 4.04
N LEU A 324 13.56 26.34 3.25
CA LEU A 324 14.69 26.87 2.49
C LEU A 324 14.25 27.88 1.43
N ARG A 325 13.14 27.62 0.71
CA ARG A 325 12.56 28.58 -0.25
C ARG A 325 12.13 29.88 0.43
N GLU A 326 11.48 29.79 1.60
CA GLU A 326 11.07 30.97 2.37
C GLU A 326 12.26 31.78 2.86
N ARG A 327 13.30 31.12 3.39
CA ARG A 327 14.56 31.79 3.80
C ARG A 327 15.23 32.50 2.63
N ARG A 328 15.27 31.87 1.44
CA ARG A 328 15.80 32.49 0.22
C ARG A 328 14.98 33.72 -0.19
N ARG A 329 13.65 33.64 -0.16
CA ARG A 329 12.75 34.78 -0.44
C ARG A 329 12.99 35.94 0.53
N LYS A 330 13.03 35.68 1.85
CA LYS A 330 13.31 36.71 2.86
C LYS A 330 14.69 37.36 2.68
N ARG A 331 15.72 36.57 2.35
CA ARG A 331 17.06 37.10 2.02
C ARG A 331 17.04 37.98 0.78
N ALA A 332 16.36 37.57 -0.28
CA ALA A 332 16.23 38.34 -1.52
C ALA A 332 15.53 39.70 -1.30
N VAL A 333 14.43 39.70 -0.53
CA VAL A 333 13.73 40.94 -0.14
C VAL A 333 14.64 41.85 0.68
N LYS A 334 15.36 41.30 1.67
CA LYS A 334 16.29 42.09 2.50
C LYS A 334 17.46 42.65 1.69
N SER A 335 17.99 41.92 0.71
CA SER A 335 19.04 42.42 -0.18
C SER A 335 18.52 43.50 -1.15
N ALA A 336 17.30 43.36 -1.66
CA ALA A 336 16.68 44.37 -2.52
C ALA A 336 16.42 45.68 -1.76
N ALA A 337 15.87 45.61 -0.54
CA ALA A 337 15.66 46.77 0.32
C ALA A 337 16.98 47.49 0.67
N ARG A 338 18.08 46.74 0.90
CA ARG A 338 19.41 47.32 1.13
C ARG A 338 20.00 48.03 -0.10
N ARG A 339 19.70 47.56 -1.31
CA ARG A 339 20.12 48.22 -2.55
C ARG A 339 19.32 49.51 -2.78
N ALA A 340 18.00 49.45 -2.65
CA ALA A 340 17.14 50.63 -2.77
C ALA A 340 17.43 51.70 -1.69
N GLY A 341 17.77 51.30 -0.46
CA GLY A 341 18.17 52.23 0.60
C GLY A 341 19.57 52.85 0.41
N ARG A 342 20.44 52.24 -0.42
CA ARG A 342 21.73 52.84 -0.81
C ARG A 342 21.57 53.82 -1.99
N GLU A 343 20.61 53.59 -2.87
CA GLU A 343 20.28 54.50 -3.97
C GLU A 343 19.54 55.77 -3.48
N ASN A 344 18.84 55.70 -2.33
CA ASN A 344 18.08 56.82 -1.75
C ASN A 344 18.72 57.48 -0.49
N GLY A 345 20.02 57.29 -0.23
CA GLY A 345 20.77 57.94 0.87
C GLY A 345 21.40 59.29 0.45
N PRO A 346 21.59 60.27 1.37
CA PRO A 346 21.31 61.69 1.10
C PRO A 346 22.32 62.39 0.18
N ALA A 347 21.83 62.83 -0.98
CA ALA A 347 22.44 63.89 -1.78
C ALA A 347 22.07 65.28 -1.21
N SER A 348 22.63 65.67 -0.07
CA SER A 348 22.71 67.08 0.34
C SER A 348 23.60 67.27 1.57
N ARG A 349 24.84 67.69 1.32
CA ARG A 349 25.59 68.69 2.10
C ARG A 349 26.99 68.84 1.49
N LYS A 350 27.09 69.65 0.44
CA LYS A 350 28.31 70.37 0.07
C LYS A 350 27.97 71.84 0.04
N GLY A 351 28.53 72.60 0.97
CA GLY A 351 28.41 74.07 1.02
C GLY A 351 28.78 74.58 2.40
N GLY A 352 29.92 75.27 2.50
CA GLY A 352 30.29 76.04 3.70
C GLY A 352 31.72 75.80 4.19
N GLN A 353 32.68 76.42 3.52
CA GLN A 353 34.04 76.67 4.02
C GLN A 353 33.97 77.83 5.04
N VAL A 354 34.46 77.68 6.29
CA VAL A 354 34.95 78.80 7.12
C VAL A 354 36.09 78.34 8.06
N THR A 355 37.28 78.86 7.73
CA THR A 355 38.51 79.20 8.49
C THR A 355 38.75 78.80 9.96
N ARG A 356 39.90 78.12 10.17
CA ARG A 356 41.10 78.47 11.00
C ARG A 356 40.92 79.14 12.39
N LYS A 357 41.39 78.47 13.46
CA LYS A 357 42.51 78.86 14.37
C LYS A 357 42.36 78.27 15.80
N GLY A 358 43.45 77.72 16.34
CA GLY A 358 43.94 78.03 17.70
C GLY A 358 43.61 77.10 18.87
N GLY A 359 44.65 76.39 19.36
CA GLY A 359 44.96 76.31 20.80
C GLY A 359 44.55 75.06 21.59
N PRO A 360 45.30 74.67 22.65
CA PRO A 360 45.49 73.26 23.01
C PRO A 360 45.03 72.86 24.43
N ALA A 361 45.16 71.55 24.71
CA ALA A 361 45.38 70.91 26.00
C ALA A 361 44.19 70.77 27.00
N GLY A 362 43.94 69.53 27.42
CA GLY A 362 43.05 69.18 28.53
C GLY A 362 43.20 67.71 28.91
N ARG A 363 43.73 67.45 30.11
CA ARG A 363 44.16 66.17 30.70
C ARG A 363 43.01 65.23 31.09
N HIS A 364 43.27 63.90 31.03
CA HIS A 364 42.96 62.78 31.98
C HIS A 364 41.64 62.70 32.80
N PRO A 365 41.31 61.57 33.48
CA PRO A 365 41.45 60.14 33.16
C PRO A 365 40.23 59.25 33.53
N ARG A 366 40.28 57.98 33.09
CA ARG A 366 39.88 56.70 33.73
C ARG A 366 38.78 56.60 34.84
N LYS A 367 38.09 55.44 34.70
CA LYS A 367 37.58 54.46 35.70
C LYS A 367 36.13 54.57 36.17
N GLY A 368 35.47 53.41 36.19
CA GLY A 368 34.18 53.18 36.83
C GLY A 368 33.51 51.87 36.37
N GLU A 369 34.04 50.72 36.82
CA GLU A 369 33.29 49.46 36.92
C GLU A 369 32.21 49.59 38.01
N ALA A 370 31.03 49.02 37.76
CA ALA A 370 30.07 48.51 38.74
C ALA A 370 29.21 47.50 37.95
N ALA A 371 29.41 46.20 38.17
CA ALA A 371 28.75 45.36 39.19
C ALA A 371 27.31 45.02 38.79
#